data_AF-X0I1G7-F1
#
_entry.id   AF-X0I1G7-F1
#
_cell.length_a   1.000
_cell.length_b   1.000
_cell.length_c   1.000
_cell.angle_alpha   90.00
_cell.angle_beta   90.00
_cell.angle_gamma   90.00
#
_symmetry.space_group_name_H-M   'P 1'
#
loop_
_entity.id
_entity.type
_entity.pdbx_description
1 polymer ?
#
loop_
_entity_poly.entity_id
_entity_poly.type
_entity_poly.pdbx_seq_one_letter_code
_entity_poly.pdbx_strand_id
1 'polypeptide(L)'
;MATGSRSVDALKPRVAVRVGLPGQVGVIEVQNKMVTVKGATAGAIMMEWNVHESSQGSAGLWDTHFRVGGAAGTDLTAKDCPKLSGKTETPYFQSSPQAPAPFKPGAFPNDPEFHNCTKTSKSYAMAWALCIIDSSAVHILSAGLYSFFNRYDQLCLNSGRHDCQDKIFYTEQSYDV
;
A
#
# COMPACT_ATOMS: atom_id res chain seq x y z
N MET A 1 10.76 -9.05 11.70
CA MET A 1 10.79 -7.58 11.57
C MET A 1 11.93 -7.21 10.64
N ALA A 2 11.66 -6.53 9.53
CA ALA A 2 12.70 -6.09 8.59
C ALA A 2 13.37 -4.80 9.08
N THR A 3 14.69 -4.68 8.96
CA THR A 3 15.45 -3.49 9.36
C THR A 3 16.84 -3.49 8.72
N GLY A 4 17.58 -2.40 8.90
CA GLY A 4 18.97 -2.26 8.48
C GLY A 4 19.16 -1.58 7.12
N SER A 5 20.42 -1.26 6.82
CA SER A 5 20.83 -0.43 5.67
C SER A 5 20.46 -1.01 4.31
N ARG A 6 20.25 -2.32 4.21
CA ARG A 6 19.85 -2.98 2.95
C ARG A 6 18.39 -2.72 2.57
N SER A 7 17.58 -2.22 3.50
CA SER A 7 16.14 -2.03 3.31
C SER A 7 15.73 -0.57 3.20
N VAL A 8 16.68 0.37 3.11
CA VAL A 8 16.39 1.82 3.13
C VAL A 8 16.17 2.42 1.74
N ASP A 9 16.67 1.77 0.68
CA ASP A 9 16.67 2.30 -0.68
C ASP A 9 15.46 1.78 -1.47
N ALA A 10 14.47 2.65 -1.69
CA ALA A 10 13.27 2.33 -2.46
C ALA A 10 13.54 1.97 -3.93
N LEU A 11 14.66 2.45 -4.51
CA LEU A 11 15.04 2.11 -5.89
C LEU A 11 15.77 0.77 -5.98
N LYS A 12 16.10 0.16 -4.84
CA LYS A 12 16.74 -1.16 -4.75
C LYS A 12 15.99 -2.03 -3.74
N PRO A 13 14.72 -2.36 -4.02
CA PRO A 13 13.91 -3.07 -3.07
C PRO A 13 14.49 -4.45 -2.74
N ARG A 14 14.21 -4.93 -1.52
CA ARG A 14 14.69 -6.18 -0.96
C ARG A 14 13.58 -6.90 -0.22
N VAL A 15 13.47 -8.19 -0.51
CA VAL A 15 12.50 -9.09 0.11
C VAL A 15 12.92 -9.42 1.55
N ALA A 16 12.02 -9.19 2.49
CA ALA A 16 12.19 -9.57 3.89
C ALA A 16 11.75 -11.02 4.15
N VAL A 17 10.64 -11.44 3.55
CA VAL A 17 10.13 -12.81 3.62
C VAL A 17 9.84 -13.30 2.20
N ARG A 18 10.55 -14.33 1.75
CA ARG A 18 10.29 -14.98 0.46
C ARG A 18 9.56 -16.30 0.71
N VAL A 19 8.41 -16.48 0.08
CA VAL A 19 7.61 -17.71 0.18
C VAL A 19 7.70 -18.46 -1.15
N GLY A 20 8.60 -19.44 -1.18
CA GLY A 20 8.92 -20.21 -2.40
C GLY A 20 9.78 -19.44 -3.40
N LEU A 21 10.32 -20.19 -4.36
CA LEU A 21 10.90 -19.67 -5.60
C LEU A 21 9.84 -19.65 -6.71
N PRO A 22 9.99 -18.78 -7.72
CA PRO A 22 9.10 -18.78 -8.88
C PRO A 22 8.96 -20.19 -9.49
N GLY A 23 7.72 -20.60 -9.74
CA GLY A 23 7.38 -21.92 -10.31
C GLY A 23 7.33 -23.08 -9.31
N GLN A 24 7.63 -22.86 -8.02
CA GLN A 24 7.47 -23.91 -7.02
C GLN A 24 5.99 -24.12 -6.67
N VAL A 25 5.62 -25.40 -6.56
CA VAL A 25 4.30 -25.84 -6.12
C VAL A 25 4.45 -26.54 -4.78
N GLY A 26 3.54 -26.30 -3.83
CA GLY A 26 3.57 -26.99 -2.55
C GLY A 26 2.53 -26.56 -1.54
N VAL A 27 2.81 -26.92 -0.28
CA VAL A 27 1.99 -26.57 0.88
C VAL A 27 2.74 -25.55 1.74
N ILE A 28 2.10 -24.44 2.06
CA ILE A 28 2.60 -23.46 3.03
C ILE A 28 1.43 -22.89 3.84
N GLU A 29 1.60 -22.90 5.16
CA GLU A 29 0.68 -22.21 6.06
C GLU A 29 1.48 -21.31 6.98
N VAL A 30 1.19 -20.01 6.95
CA VAL A 30 1.74 -19.06 7.91
C VAL A 30 0.62 -18.64 8.84
N GLN A 31 0.79 -18.97 10.12
CA GLN A 31 -0.24 -18.78 11.13
C GLN A 31 0.27 -17.96 12.32
N ASN A 32 -0.58 -17.05 12.83
CA ASN A 32 -0.33 -16.27 14.04
C ASN A 32 1.01 -15.52 13.96
N LYS A 33 1.19 -14.71 12.91
CA LYS A 33 2.42 -13.93 12.70
C LYS A 33 2.12 -12.47 12.45
N MET A 34 3.03 -11.62 12.91
CA MET A 34 3.07 -10.21 12.54
C MET A 34 4.33 -9.95 11.73
N VAL A 35 4.15 -9.53 10.48
CA VAL A 35 5.23 -9.04 9.63
C VAL A 35 5.26 -7.52 9.78
N THR A 36 6.43 -6.99 10.11
CA THR A 36 6.60 -5.58 10.44
C THR A 36 8.01 -5.11 10.14
N VAL A 37 8.26 -3.81 10.30
CA VAL A 37 9.55 -3.15 10.05
C VAL A 37 10.01 -2.38 11.28
N LYS A 38 11.30 -2.05 11.33
CA LYS A 38 11.88 -1.12 12.30
C LYS A 38 12.73 -0.06 11.62
N GLY A 39 12.41 1.19 11.89
CA GLY A 39 13.02 2.37 11.31
C GLY A 39 12.60 2.61 9.85
N ALA A 40 13.28 3.54 9.19
CA ALA A 40 13.02 3.88 7.79
C ALA A 40 13.45 2.75 6.84
N THR A 41 12.50 1.92 6.41
CA THR A 41 12.75 0.77 5.52
C THR A 41 12.03 0.93 4.17
N ALA A 42 12.27 2.04 3.46
CA ALA A 42 11.56 2.35 2.22
C ALA A 42 11.79 1.34 1.07
N GLY A 43 12.85 0.54 1.13
CA GLY A 43 13.14 -0.54 0.19
C GLY A 43 12.69 -1.93 0.65
N ALA A 44 11.94 -2.06 1.74
CA ALA A 44 11.51 -3.39 2.21
C ALA A 44 10.26 -3.87 1.46
N ILE A 45 10.39 -4.98 0.74
CA ILE A 45 9.26 -5.83 0.33
C ILE A 45 8.98 -6.76 1.52
N MET A 46 7.90 -6.53 2.26
CA MET A 46 7.62 -7.28 3.49
C MET A 46 7.43 -8.78 3.24
N MET A 47 6.79 -9.14 2.12
CA MET A 47 6.64 -10.52 1.67
C MET A 47 6.58 -10.58 0.15
N GLU A 48 7.31 -11.52 -0.43
CA GLU A 48 7.21 -11.94 -1.83
C GLU A 48 6.62 -13.35 -1.85
N TRP A 49 5.41 -13.50 -2.39
CA TRP A 49 4.70 -14.76 -2.45
C TRP A 49 4.81 -15.37 -3.84
N ASN A 50 5.63 -16.42 -3.98
CA ASN A 50 5.92 -17.05 -5.27
C ASN A 50 5.30 -18.45 -5.41
N VAL A 51 5.05 -19.13 -4.29
CA VAL A 51 4.58 -20.52 -4.30
C VAL A 51 3.15 -20.62 -4.82
N HIS A 52 2.92 -21.61 -5.68
CA HIS A 52 1.59 -22.04 -6.10
C HIS A 52 1.11 -23.17 -5.18
N GLU A 53 -0.18 -23.19 -4.86
CA GLU A 53 -0.75 -24.25 -4.03
C GLU A 53 -0.73 -25.60 -4.75
N SER A 54 -0.45 -26.68 -4.01
CA SER A 54 -0.59 -28.06 -4.51
C SER A 54 -2.05 -28.52 -4.56
N SER A 55 -2.90 -27.94 -3.73
CA SER A 55 -4.36 -28.12 -3.73
C SER A 55 -5.02 -26.85 -3.19
N GLN A 56 -6.27 -26.58 -3.57
CA GLN A 56 -6.97 -25.36 -3.13
C GLN A 56 -6.87 -25.17 -1.60
N GLY A 57 -6.38 -24.00 -1.18
CA GLY A 57 -6.19 -23.65 0.23
C GLY A 57 -4.89 -24.17 0.86
N SER A 58 -4.03 -24.92 0.15
CA SER A 58 -2.78 -25.45 0.72
C SER A 58 -1.65 -24.41 0.80
N ALA A 59 -1.84 -23.22 0.23
CA ALA A 59 -0.91 -22.10 0.33
C ALA A 59 -1.69 -20.89 0.87
N GLY A 60 -1.40 -20.45 2.10
CA GLY A 60 -2.16 -19.35 2.70
C GLY A 60 -1.59 -18.72 3.96
N LEU A 61 -2.27 -17.66 4.38
CA LEU A 61 -2.00 -16.86 5.57
C LEU A 61 -3.25 -16.88 6.48
N TRP A 62 -3.11 -17.25 7.74
CA TRP A 62 -4.17 -17.20 8.75
C TRP A 62 -3.70 -16.41 9.96
N ASP A 63 -4.54 -15.52 10.49
CA ASP A 63 -4.20 -14.61 11.61
C ASP A 63 -2.80 -13.99 11.44
N THR A 64 -2.51 -13.58 10.21
CA THR A 64 -1.23 -13.01 9.82
C THR A 64 -1.43 -11.60 9.33
N HIS A 65 -0.73 -10.66 9.96
CA HIS A 65 -0.92 -9.24 9.73
C HIS A 65 0.38 -8.57 9.30
N PHE A 66 0.26 -7.63 8.39
CA PHE A 66 1.32 -6.70 8.01
C PHE A 66 1.08 -5.38 8.72
N ARG A 67 2.02 -4.94 9.54
CA ARG A 67 1.92 -3.67 10.27
C ARG A 67 3.19 -2.86 10.08
N VAL A 68 3.09 -1.69 9.48
CA VAL A 68 4.21 -0.78 9.26
C VAL A 68 4.16 0.35 10.30
N GLY A 69 5.09 0.31 11.26
CA GLY A 69 5.20 1.31 12.32
C GLY A 69 4.05 1.32 13.34
N GLY A 70 3.99 2.40 14.13
CA GLY A 70 2.90 2.64 15.09
C GLY A 70 2.92 1.78 16.35
N ALA A 71 4.01 1.05 16.63
CA ALA A 71 4.11 0.17 17.79
C ALA A 71 5.45 0.29 18.51
N ALA A 72 5.48 -0.11 19.78
CA ALA A 72 6.72 -0.15 20.56
C ALA A 72 7.78 -1.02 19.84
N GLY A 73 9.00 -0.50 19.75
CA GLY A 73 10.14 -1.18 19.12
C GLY A 73 10.24 -1.05 17.60
N THR A 74 9.30 -0.37 16.93
CA THR A 74 9.38 -0.13 15.48
C THR A 74 10.19 1.11 15.10
N ASP A 75 10.58 1.96 16.06
CA ASP A 75 11.21 3.27 15.82
C ASP A 75 10.43 4.12 14.78
N LEU A 76 9.11 3.99 14.82
CA LEU A 76 8.13 4.61 13.92
C LEU A 76 6.87 4.95 14.73
N THR A 77 7.05 5.40 15.97
CA THR A 77 5.97 5.84 16.86
C THR A 77 5.62 7.30 16.60
N ALA A 78 4.60 7.84 17.27
CA ALA A 78 4.28 9.27 17.18
C ALA A 78 5.45 10.19 17.57
N LYS A 79 6.36 9.71 18.41
CA LYS A 79 7.60 10.43 18.77
C LYS A 79 8.59 10.47 17.60
N ASP A 80 8.68 9.38 16.85
CA ASP A 80 9.65 9.21 15.76
C ASP A 80 9.13 9.82 14.44
N CYS A 81 7.81 9.80 14.25
CA CYS A 81 7.12 10.28 13.06
C CYS A 81 5.95 11.21 13.44
N PRO A 82 6.23 12.44 13.91
CA PRO A 82 5.17 13.40 14.22
C PRO A 82 4.37 13.76 12.96
N LYS A 83 3.07 14.03 13.14
CA LYS A 83 2.22 14.49 12.03
C LYS A 83 2.82 15.73 11.36
N LEU A 84 2.65 15.86 10.04
CA LEU A 84 3.14 16.99 9.24
C LEU A 84 4.68 17.14 9.16
N SER A 85 5.48 16.18 9.66
CA SER A 85 6.95 16.26 9.61
C SER A 85 7.60 15.53 8.42
N GLY A 86 6.82 14.98 7.49
CA GLY A 86 7.32 14.15 6.39
C GLY A 86 6.43 14.14 5.16
N LYS A 87 6.85 13.36 4.14
CA LYS A 87 6.18 13.15 2.85
C LYS A 87 5.88 11.65 2.70
N THR A 88 4.61 11.19 2.77
CA THR A 88 4.15 9.79 2.47
C THR A 88 2.75 9.77 1.80
N GLU A 89 1.96 8.65 1.75
CA GLU A 89 0.87 8.20 0.80
C GLU A 89 -0.63 8.66 1.03
N THR A 90 -1.74 7.92 0.72
CA THR A 90 -3.15 8.34 1.11
C THR A 90 -3.57 8.35 2.60
N PRO A 91 -2.68 8.33 3.60
CA PRO A 91 -3.06 8.66 4.96
C PRO A 91 -3.60 10.08 5.10
N TYR A 92 -4.09 10.38 6.30
CA TYR A 92 -4.78 11.61 6.63
C TYR A 92 -4.10 12.91 6.15
N PHE A 93 -2.78 12.92 5.90
CA PHE A 93 -2.04 14.08 5.38
C PHE A 93 -2.17 14.35 3.86
N GLN A 94 -2.56 13.39 3.01
CA GLN A 94 -2.70 13.65 1.58
C GLN A 94 -3.83 14.68 1.36
N SER A 95 -3.73 15.63 0.44
CA SER A 95 -2.88 15.69 -0.76
C SER A 95 -1.49 16.36 -0.63
N SER A 96 -0.91 16.47 0.58
CA SER A 96 0.43 17.04 0.75
C SER A 96 1.37 16.09 1.51
N PRO A 97 2.35 15.46 0.83
CA PRO A 97 2.62 15.53 -0.62
C PRO A 97 1.54 14.80 -1.44
N GLN A 98 1.50 15.07 -2.73
CA GLN A 98 0.66 14.32 -3.66
C GLN A 98 1.25 12.94 -3.95
N ALA A 99 0.41 11.94 -4.19
CA ALA A 99 0.86 10.65 -4.72
C ALA A 99 1.53 10.86 -6.09
N PRO A 100 2.61 10.12 -6.43
CA PRO A 100 3.18 8.97 -5.72
C PRO A 100 4.30 9.33 -4.71
N ALA A 101 4.57 10.62 -4.48
CA ALA A 101 5.65 11.02 -3.57
C ALA A 101 5.42 10.48 -2.15
N PRO A 102 6.49 10.06 -1.44
CA PRO A 102 7.92 10.26 -1.71
C PRO A 102 8.53 9.19 -2.62
N PHE A 103 7.77 8.18 -3.01
CA PHE A 103 8.23 7.15 -3.90
C PHE A 103 8.31 7.67 -5.33
N LYS A 104 9.27 7.15 -6.08
CA LYS A 104 9.39 7.41 -7.52
C LYS A 104 8.82 6.20 -8.25
N PRO A 105 7.86 6.38 -9.16
CA PRO A 105 7.37 5.29 -10.01
C PRO A 105 8.51 4.62 -10.78
N GLY A 106 8.28 3.36 -11.15
CA GLY A 106 9.17 2.59 -12.00
C GLY A 106 10.05 1.60 -11.24
N ALA A 107 9.90 1.51 -9.91
CA ALA A 107 10.46 0.39 -9.15
C ALA A 107 9.66 -0.88 -9.40
N PHE A 108 8.34 -0.75 -9.59
CA PHE A 108 7.44 -1.85 -9.94
C PHE A 108 6.69 -1.53 -11.24
N PRO A 109 6.38 -2.56 -12.05
CA PRO A 109 5.49 -2.39 -13.19
C PRO A 109 4.14 -1.82 -12.73
N ASN A 110 3.57 -0.91 -13.53
CA ASN A 110 2.25 -0.32 -13.31
C ASN A 110 2.11 0.51 -12.03
N ASP A 111 3.22 1.03 -11.47
CA ASP A 111 3.17 2.07 -10.43
C ASP A 111 2.30 3.26 -10.91
N PRO A 112 1.35 3.76 -10.10
CA PRO A 112 0.46 4.83 -10.53
C PRO A 112 1.22 6.14 -10.65
N GLU A 113 1.20 6.67 -11.87
CA GLU A 113 2.04 7.80 -12.27
C GLU A 113 1.34 9.16 -12.07
N PHE A 114 0.00 9.22 -12.02
CA PHE A 114 -0.80 10.45 -11.82
C PHE A 114 -0.45 11.63 -12.77
N HIS A 115 0.03 11.38 -13.99
CA HIS A 115 0.57 12.41 -14.90
C HIS A 115 -0.46 13.41 -15.45
N ASN A 116 -1.76 13.09 -15.38
CA ASN A 116 -2.84 13.92 -15.94
C ASN A 116 -3.72 14.60 -14.87
N CYS A 117 -3.09 15.13 -13.82
CA CYS A 117 -3.78 15.98 -12.85
C CYS A 117 -4.17 17.31 -13.51
N THR A 118 -5.45 17.66 -13.55
CA THR A 118 -5.84 19.05 -13.83
C THR A 118 -5.33 19.92 -12.68
N LYS A 119 -4.64 21.03 -12.99
CA LYS A 119 -4.08 21.96 -11.99
C LYS A 119 -5.12 22.51 -10.98
N THR A 120 -6.41 22.33 -11.27
CA THR A 120 -7.53 22.77 -10.45
C THR A 120 -7.92 21.78 -9.35
N SER A 121 -7.61 20.49 -9.48
CA SER A 121 -7.96 19.51 -8.44
C SER A 121 -6.85 19.35 -7.41
N LYS A 122 -7.18 19.66 -6.14
CA LYS A 122 -6.30 19.44 -4.98
C LYS A 122 -6.41 18.03 -4.42
N SER A 123 -7.23 17.17 -5.00
CA SER A 123 -7.65 15.85 -4.50
C SER A 123 -7.50 14.73 -5.53
N TYR A 124 -6.93 15.05 -6.70
CA TYR A 124 -6.72 14.10 -7.79
C TYR A 124 -5.58 13.10 -7.52
N ALA A 125 -4.42 13.60 -7.09
CA ALA A 125 -3.24 12.78 -6.86
C ALA A 125 -3.19 12.27 -5.42
N MET A 126 -4.10 11.33 -5.16
CA MET A 126 -4.26 10.61 -3.90
C MET A 126 -4.26 9.12 -4.19
N ALA A 127 -3.71 8.27 -3.32
CA ALA A 127 -3.56 6.86 -3.68
C ALA A 127 -4.91 6.14 -3.76
N TRP A 128 -4.94 5.16 -4.66
CA TRP A 128 -6.09 4.32 -4.93
C TRP A 128 -6.39 3.40 -3.76
N ALA A 129 -7.66 3.25 -3.40
CA ALA A 129 -8.06 2.18 -2.49
C ALA A 129 -8.08 0.83 -3.20
N LEU A 130 -8.37 0.83 -4.51
CA LEU A 130 -8.32 -0.33 -5.37
C LEU A 130 -7.84 0.07 -6.77
N CYS A 131 -6.95 -0.73 -7.35
CA CYS A 131 -6.39 -0.56 -8.69
C CYS A 131 -6.38 -1.94 -9.36
N ILE A 132 -7.12 -2.11 -10.45
CA ILE A 132 -7.23 -3.37 -11.21
C ILE A 132 -6.79 -3.09 -12.65
N ILE A 133 -5.75 -3.76 -13.12
CA ILE A 133 -5.14 -3.51 -14.43
C ILE A 133 -4.93 -4.86 -15.11
N ASP A 134 -5.33 -4.96 -16.38
CA ASP A 134 -5.15 -6.15 -17.23
C ASP A 134 -5.55 -7.46 -16.52
N SER A 135 -6.73 -7.46 -15.90
CA SER A 135 -7.22 -8.55 -15.05
C SER A 135 -8.62 -9.01 -15.46
N SER A 136 -8.96 -10.25 -15.13
CA SER A 136 -10.29 -10.82 -15.35
C SER A 136 -10.72 -11.79 -14.26
N ALA A 137 -12.03 -12.06 -14.17
CA ALA A 137 -12.65 -12.94 -13.17
C ALA A 137 -12.43 -12.47 -11.72
N VAL A 138 -12.42 -11.16 -11.50
CA VAL A 138 -12.26 -10.56 -10.17
C VAL A 138 -13.64 -10.40 -9.55
N HIS A 139 -13.85 -10.98 -8.37
CA HIS A 139 -15.15 -10.92 -7.68
C HIS A 139 -15.01 -10.25 -6.31
N ILE A 140 -15.68 -9.11 -6.12
CA ILE A 140 -15.70 -8.36 -4.86
C ILE A 140 -17.14 -8.31 -4.34
N LEU A 141 -17.44 -9.12 -3.32
CA LEU A 141 -18.81 -9.25 -2.77
C LEU A 141 -19.26 -8.06 -1.92
N SER A 142 -18.36 -7.15 -1.54
CA SER A 142 -18.64 -5.84 -0.95
C SER A 142 -17.33 -5.07 -0.74
N ALA A 143 -17.35 -3.74 -0.84
CA ALA A 143 -16.17 -2.92 -0.55
C ALA A 143 -16.56 -1.61 0.16
N GLY A 144 -15.84 -1.30 1.25
CA GLY A 144 -15.87 0.01 1.89
C GLY A 144 -14.61 0.79 1.54
N LEU A 145 -14.70 1.71 0.57
CA LEU A 145 -13.59 2.55 0.13
C LEU A 145 -13.78 3.96 0.71
N TYR A 146 -12.88 4.40 1.58
CA TYR A 146 -13.07 5.63 2.35
C TYR A 146 -11.96 6.65 2.10
N SER A 147 -12.36 7.93 2.07
CA SER A 147 -11.45 9.08 2.11
C SER A 147 -12.02 10.13 3.05
N PHE A 148 -11.36 10.33 4.19
CA PHE A 148 -11.91 11.11 5.31
C PHE A 148 -11.23 12.47 5.52
N PHE A 149 -10.06 12.69 4.94
CA PHE A 149 -9.22 13.84 5.24
C PHE A 149 -8.61 14.41 3.98
N ASN A 150 -8.34 15.71 4.02
CA ASN A 150 -7.40 16.37 3.14
C ASN A 150 -6.42 17.15 4.02
N ARG A 151 -5.15 16.73 4.07
CA ARG A 151 -4.09 17.39 4.88
C ARG A 151 -4.41 17.49 6.37
N TYR A 152 -4.94 16.40 6.93
CA TYR A 152 -5.47 16.24 8.29
C TYR A 152 -6.69 17.08 8.61
N ASP A 153 -7.25 17.78 7.63
CA ASP A 153 -8.49 18.54 7.76
C ASP A 153 -9.68 17.70 7.29
N GLN A 154 -10.84 17.88 7.92
CA GLN A 154 -12.09 17.21 7.58
C GLN A 154 -13.13 18.15 6.97
N LEU A 155 -12.75 19.36 6.53
CA LEU A 155 -13.65 20.31 5.87
C LEU A 155 -14.32 19.70 4.64
N CYS A 156 -13.63 18.82 3.91
CA CYS A 156 -14.20 18.08 2.79
C CYS A 156 -15.40 17.20 3.20
N LEU A 157 -15.46 16.74 4.45
CA LEU A 157 -16.63 16.06 5.02
C LEU A 157 -17.60 17.05 5.65
N ASN A 158 -17.09 17.92 6.54
CA ASN A 158 -17.90 18.80 7.40
C ASN A 158 -18.62 19.91 6.63
N SER A 159 -18.17 20.23 5.41
CA SER A 159 -18.89 21.13 4.50
C SER A 159 -20.11 20.48 3.81
N GLY A 160 -20.32 19.17 4.01
CA GLY A 160 -21.38 18.38 3.36
C GLY A 160 -21.09 18.04 1.90
N ARG A 161 -19.91 18.39 1.37
CA ARG A 161 -19.54 18.12 -0.03
C ARG A 161 -19.04 16.71 -0.26
N HIS A 162 -18.44 16.09 0.75
CA HIS A 162 -17.84 14.76 0.70
C HIS A 162 -16.78 14.62 -0.42
N ASP A 163 -15.98 15.68 -0.64
CA ASP A 163 -15.05 15.85 -1.75
C ASP A 163 -13.57 15.68 -1.34
N CYS A 164 -13.28 14.77 -0.40
CA CYS A 164 -11.93 14.59 0.14
C CYS A 164 -10.93 14.06 -0.90
N GLN A 165 -11.40 13.26 -1.86
CA GLN A 165 -10.63 12.64 -2.94
C GLN A 165 -11.49 12.51 -4.19
N ASP A 166 -10.92 12.79 -5.37
CA ASP A 166 -11.71 12.80 -6.63
C ASP A 166 -12.05 11.39 -7.12
N LYS A 167 -11.11 10.46 -6.94
CA LYS A 167 -11.21 9.10 -7.46
C LYS A 167 -10.54 8.14 -6.48
N ILE A 168 -11.22 7.04 -6.18
CA ILE A 168 -10.78 6.07 -5.16
C ILE A 168 -10.61 4.64 -5.70
N PHE A 169 -11.23 4.35 -6.84
CA PHE A 169 -11.13 3.08 -7.55
C PHE A 169 -10.71 3.34 -9.00
N TYR A 170 -9.74 2.56 -9.48
CA TYR A 170 -9.23 2.60 -10.84
C TYR A 170 -9.28 1.21 -11.49
N THR A 171 -9.76 1.16 -12.73
CA THR A 171 -9.75 -0.04 -13.58
C THR A 171 -9.24 0.32 -14.97
N GLU A 172 -8.39 -0.52 -15.54
CA GLU A 172 -7.83 -0.38 -16.88
C GLU A 172 -7.70 -1.74 -17.56
N GLN A 173 -8.09 -1.80 -18.85
CA GLN A 173 -7.94 -2.99 -19.70
C GLN A 173 -8.44 -4.30 -19.08
N SER A 174 -9.42 -4.22 -18.19
CA SER A 174 -9.94 -5.35 -17.43
C SER A 174 -11.39 -5.63 -17.81
N TYR A 175 -11.80 -6.89 -17.70
CA TYR A 175 -13.18 -7.34 -17.98
C TYR A 175 -13.60 -8.38 -16.94
N ASP A 176 -14.91 -8.51 -16.68
CA ASP A 176 -15.43 -9.42 -15.64
C ASP A 176 -14.83 -9.11 -14.25
N VAL A 177 -15.07 -7.87 -13.80
CA VAL A 177 -14.61 -7.25 -12.53
C VAL A 177 -15.81 -6.72 -11.74
#